data_AF-A0A618R4K0-F1
#
_entry.id   AF-A0A618R4K0-F1
#
_cell.length_a   1.000
_cell.length_b   1.000
_cell.length_c   1.000
_cell.angle_alpha   90.00
_cell.angle_beta   90.00
_cell.angle_gamma   90.00
#
_symmetry.space_group_name_H-M   'P 1'
#
loop_
_entity.id
_entity.type
_entity.pdbx_description
1 polymer ?
#
loop_
_entity_poly.entity_id
_entity_poly.type
_entity_poly.pdbx_seq_one_letter_code
_entity_poly.pdbx_strand_id
1 'polypeptide(L)'
;MELYQQDLFATMPFPSRPLCSDDLSHGIWRETLEDALRRPYIQANPQRRVWVLLFDVDHPLAAMAWDAAGLPPPTWTAQNPENGHAHIAYALSAPVAKSDAARLKPLRLLARIQHAMTDALSADRGYVGLITKTPNHARWRTTVWRPEPYGLDELRDYLPDNLELPRHI
;
A
#
# COMPACT_ATOMS: atom_id res chain seq x y z
N MET A 1 -1.61 -3.80 21.91
CA MET A 1 -1.10 -3.52 20.55
C MET A 1 -1.82 -4.35 19.49
N GLU A 2 -1.92 -5.67 19.69
CA GLU A 2 -2.57 -6.59 18.72
C GLU A 2 -4.07 -6.32 18.51
N LEU A 3 -4.83 -5.99 19.58
CA LEU A 3 -6.24 -5.60 19.48
C LEU A 3 -6.44 -4.33 18.63
N TYR A 4 -5.63 -3.29 18.87
CA TYR A 4 -5.66 -2.04 18.09
C TYR A 4 -5.34 -2.27 16.60
N GLN A 5 -4.45 -3.21 16.30
CA GLN A 5 -4.11 -3.57 14.92
C GLN A 5 -5.29 -4.27 14.23
N GLN A 6 -5.98 -5.18 14.91
CA GLN A 6 -7.17 -5.84 14.37
C GLN A 6 -8.28 -4.83 14.06
N ASP A 7 -8.54 -3.91 14.98
CA ASP A 7 -9.54 -2.86 14.82
C ASP A 7 -9.18 -1.91 13.66
N LEU A 8 -7.91 -1.52 13.53
CA LEU A 8 -7.45 -0.67 12.44
C LEU A 8 -7.77 -1.30 11.08
N PHE A 9 -7.37 -2.55 10.85
CA PHE A 9 -7.55 -3.17 9.54
C PHE A 9 -9.01 -3.56 9.24
N ALA A 10 -9.81 -3.88 10.27
CA ALA A 10 -11.24 -4.14 10.10
C ALA A 10 -12.02 -2.89 9.62
N THR A 11 -11.52 -1.69 9.92
CA THR A 11 -12.15 -0.43 9.51
C THR A 11 -11.68 0.10 8.15
N MET A 12 -10.69 -0.56 7.52
CA MET A 12 -10.15 -0.12 6.24
C MET A 12 -11.12 -0.39 5.07
N PRO A 13 -11.16 0.50 4.05
CA PRO A 13 -12.15 0.44 2.98
C PRO A 13 -11.76 -0.56 1.87
N PHE A 14 -11.56 -1.83 2.25
CA PHE A 14 -11.36 -2.94 1.33
C PHE A 14 -12.58 -3.13 0.41
N PRO A 15 -12.40 -3.70 -0.80
CA PRO A 15 -13.52 -4.13 -1.63
C PRO A 15 -14.38 -5.16 -0.87
N SER A 16 -15.70 -5.15 -1.10
CA SER A 16 -16.60 -6.17 -0.53
C SER A 16 -16.29 -7.59 -1.01
N ARG A 17 -15.74 -7.69 -2.24
CA ARG A 17 -15.23 -8.92 -2.83
C ARG A 17 -13.83 -8.73 -3.42
N PRO A 18 -12.80 -8.64 -2.56
CA PRO A 18 -11.45 -8.36 -3.01
C PRO A 18 -10.89 -9.60 -3.73
N LEU A 19 -9.93 -9.37 -4.63
CA LEU A 19 -9.06 -10.45 -5.07
C LEU A 19 -8.19 -10.92 -3.90
N CYS A 20 -7.89 -12.21 -3.84
CA CYS A 20 -7.04 -12.79 -2.82
C CYS A 20 -6.31 -14.01 -3.36
N SER A 21 -5.32 -14.51 -2.61
CA SER A 21 -4.57 -15.71 -2.94
C SER A 21 -3.88 -16.31 -1.71
N ASP A 22 -3.68 -17.63 -1.73
CA ASP A 22 -2.82 -18.34 -0.77
C ASP A 22 -1.34 -18.34 -1.21
N ASP A 23 -1.11 -18.29 -2.53
CA ASP A 23 0.17 -18.32 -3.21
C ASP A 23 0.00 -17.71 -4.61
N LEU A 24 0.74 -16.62 -4.86
CA LEU A 24 0.63 -15.85 -6.11
C LEU A 24 0.98 -16.67 -7.36
N SER A 25 1.74 -17.77 -7.22
CA SER A 25 2.05 -18.68 -8.33
C SER A 25 0.85 -19.49 -8.83
N HIS A 26 -0.17 -19.69 -7.97
CA HIS A 26 -1.41 -20.40 -8.29
C HIS A 26 -2.53 -19.47 -8.76
N GLY A 27 -2.26 -18.16 -8.86
CA GLY A 27 -3.21 -17.16 -9.34
C GLY A 27 -3.97 -16.44 -8.23
N ILE A 28 -4.98 -15.66 -8.64
CA ILE A 28 -5.77 -14.79 -7.78
C ILE A 28 -7.26 -14.95 -8.10
N TRP A 29 -8.13 -14.91 -7.08
CA TRP A 29 -9.58 -15.06 -7.25
C TRP A 29 -10.35 -14.16 -6.29
N ARG A 30 -11.65 -13.97 -6.54
CA ARG A 30 -12.51 -13.10 -5.73
C ARG A 30 -13.24 -13.89 -4.64
N GLU A 31 -13.16 -13.41 -3.40
CA GLU A 31 -13.88 -13.98 -2.27
C GLU A 31 -14.78 -12.96 -1.58
N THR A 32 -15.48 -13.36 -0.51
CA THR A 32 -16.02 -12.40 0.45
C THR A 32 -14.88 -11.68 1.17
N LEU A 33 -15.12 -10.47 1.70
CA LEU A 33 -14.10 -9.77 2.48
C LEU A 33 -13.65 -10.59 3.70
N GLU A 34 -14.58 -11.27 4.37
CA GLU A 34 -14.26 -12.12 5.52
C GLU A 34 -13.28 -13.24 5.16
N ASP A 35 -13.57 -13.99 4.09
CA ASP A 35 -12.72 -15.10 3.65
C ASP A 35 -11.38 -14.61 3.11
N ALA A 36 -11.38 -13.49 2.36
CA ALA A 36 -10.17 -12.92 1.80
C ALA A 36 -9.19 -12.42 2.87
N LEU A 37 -9.69 -11.86 3.99
CA LEU A 37 -8.85 -11.42 5.11
C LEU A 37 -8.15 -12.58 5.83
N ARG A 38 -8.63 -13.82 5.64
CA ARG A 38 -7.98 -15.04 6.15
C ARG A 38 -6.89 -15.55 5.21
N ARG A 39 -6.73 -14.96 4.03
CA ARG A 39 -5.69 -15.32 3.05
C ARG A 39 -4.43 -14.49 3.25
N PRO A 40 -3.24 -15.02 2.91
CA PRO A 40 -1.98 -14.29 3.02
C PRO A 40 -1.89 -13.12 2.04
N TYR A 41 -2.62 -13.14 0.92
CA TYR A 41 -2.60 -12.04 -0.04
C TYR A 41 -4.01 -11.52 -0.32
N ILE A 42 -4.17 -10.20 -0.38
CA ILE A 42 -5.46 -9.51 -0.57
C ILE A 42 -5.33 -8.25 -1.43
N GLN A 43 -6.37 -7.94 -2.20
CA GLN A 43 -6.53 -6.66 -2.86
C GLN A 43 -6.93 -5.58 -1.86
N ALA A 44 -6.07 -4.57 -1.68
CA ALA A 44 -6.40 -3.43 -0.85
C ALA A 44 -7.31 -2.41 -1.58
N ASN A 45 -6.88 -1.92 -2.74
CA ASN A 45 -7.59 -0.86 -3.45
C ASN A 45 -8.69 -1.43 -4.38
N PRO A 46 -9.93 -0.93 -4.32
CA PRO A 46 -10.94 -1.23 -5.35
C PRO A 46 -10.54 -0.61 -6.70
N GLN A 47 -11.05 -1.17 -7.80
CA GLN A 47 -10.60 -0.83 -9.17
C GLN A 47 -10.60 0.67 -9.51
N ARG A 48 -11.58 1.43 -9.01
CA ARG A 48 -11.77 2.85 -9.38
C ARG A 48 -11.37 3.83 -8.29
N ARG A 49 -10.68 3.39 -7.22
CA ARG A 49 -10.32 4.26 -6.10
C ARG A 49 -9.04 3.78 -5.40
N VAL A 50 -8.15 4.71 -5.09
CA VAL A 50 -6.97 4.49 -4.27
C VAL A 50 -7.22 5.08 -2.89
N TRP A 51 -7.26 4.23 -1.88
CA TRP A 51 -7.28 4.67 -0.48
C TRP A 51 -5.94 4.41 0.21
N VAL A 52 -5.07 3.59 -0.37
CA VAL A 52 -3.73 3.31 0.14
C VAL A 52 -2.72 3.26 -1.00
N LEU A 53 -1.58 3.95 -0.84
CA LEU A 53 -0.40 3.74 -1.66
C LEU A 53 0.35 2.52 -1.13
N LEU A 54 0.68 1.58 -2.01
CA LEU A 54 1.36 0.33 -1.68
C LEU A 54 2.68 0.25 -2.46
N PHE A 55 3.74 -0.14 -1.78
CA PHE A 55 5.07 -0.32 -2.35
C PHE A 55 5.59 -1.69 -1.98
N ASP A 56 6.06 -2.47 -2.96
CA ASP A 56 6.74 -3.74 -2.72
C ASP A 56 8.25 -3.50 -2.72
N VAL A 57 8.91 -3.90 -1.64
CA VAL A 57 10.33 -3.65 -1.41
C VAL A 57 11.00 -4.99 -1.14
N ASP A 58 11.86 -5.38 -2.08
CA ASP A 58 12.45 -6.72 -2.17
C ASP A 58 13.91 -6.75 -1.70
N HIS A 59 14.13 -6.39 -0.43
CA HIS A 59 15.45 -6.51 0.20
C HIS A 59 15.33 -6.82 1.71
N PRO A 60 16.37 -7.37 2.36
CA PRO A 60 16.26 -7.89 3.75
C PRO A 60 15.78 -6.88 4.81
N LEU A 61 16.06 -5.59 4.63
CA LEU A 61 15.62 -4.50 5.54
C LEU A 61 14.38 -3.74 5.05
N ALA A 62 13.57 -4.33 4.17
CA ALA A 62 12.46 -3.65 3.51
C ALA A 62 11.46 -2.98 4.45
N ALA A 63 11.16 -3.59 5.62
CA ALA A 63 10.22 -3.03 6.59
C ALA A 63 10.65 -1.66 7.17
N MET A 64 11.94 -1.33 7.09
CA MET A 64 12.50 -0.04 7.56
C MET A 64 13.01 0.83 6.41
N ALA A 65 12.75 0.47 5.15
CA ALA A 65 13.26 1.20 3.99
C ALA A 65 12.80 2.67 3.97
N TRP A 66 11.60 2.95 4.51
CA TRP A 66 11.06 4.30 4.62
C TRP A 66 11.91 5.22 5.51
N ASP A 67 12.45 4.71 6.61
CA ASP A 67 13.26 5.47 7.57
C ASP A 67 14.60 5.85 6.94
N ALA A 68 15.25 4.87 6.30
CA ALA A 68 16.49 5.10 5.55
C ALA A 68 16.30 6.06 4.36
N ALA A 69 15.11 6.09 3.76
CA ALA A 69 14.75 6.98 2.67
C ALA A 69 14.32 8.40 3.13
N GLY A 70 14.24 8.65 4.45
CA GLY A 70 13.75 9.93 4.99
C GLY A 70 12.27 10.20 4.72
N LEU A 71 11.50 9.16 4.42
CA LEU A 71 10.05 9.23 4.22
C LEU A 71 9.32 9.23 5.57
N PRO A 72 8.07 9.71 5.62
CA PRO A 72 7.31 9.66 6.86
C PRO A 72 7.04 8.20 7.27
N PRO A 73 6.80 7.92 8.57
CA PRO A 73 6.39 6.60 9.01
C PRO A 73 5.16 6.12 8.22
N PRO A 74 5.16 4.90 7.68
CA PRO A 74 4.02 4.38 6.92
C PRO A 74 2.82 4.15 7.82
N THR A 75 1.65 3.90 7.24
CA THR A 75 0.52 3.43 8.04
C THR A 75 0.83 2.06 8.62
N TRP A 76 1.33 1.15 7.78
CA TRP A 76 1.88 -0.12 8.23
C TRP A 76 2.94 -0.67 7.26
N THR A 77 3.70 -1.63 7.75
CA THR A 77 4.59 -2.48 6.95
C THR A 77 4.23 -3.94 7.20
N ALA A 78 4.09 -4.73 6.14
CA ALA A 78 3.87 -6.18 6.22
C ALA A 78 5.08 -6.91 5.63
N GLN A 79 5.91 -7.49 6.49
CA GLN A 79 7.17 -8.15 6.13
C GLN A 79 7.01 -9.66 6.04
N ASN A 80 7.62 -10.28 5.03
CA ASN A 80 7.88 -11.71 5.04
C ASN A 80 9.09 -12.01 5.95
N PRO A 81 8.91 -12.70 7.07
CA PRO A 81 10.01 -12.98 8.01
C PRO A 81 11.07 -13.94 7.44
N GLU A 82 10.78 -14.68 6.37
CA GLU A 82 11.72 -15.64 5.77
C GLU A 82 12.81 -14.96 4.91
N ASN A 83 12.43 -13.93 4.13
CA ASN A 83 13.35 -13.25 3.21
C ASN A 83 13.53 -11.75 3.49
N GLY A 84 12.75 -11.19 4.42
CA GLY A 84 12.81 -9.79 4.83
C GLY A 84 12.08 -8.81 3.90
N HIS A 85 11.55 -9.25 2.75
CA HIS A 85 10.82 -8.40 1.80
C HIS A 85 9.54 -7.90 2.43
N ALA A 86 9.12 -6.67 2.11
CA ALA A 86 7.98 -6.05 2.79
C ALA A 86 7.10 -5.24 1.83
N HIS A 87 5.80 -5.23 2.12
CA HIS A 87 4.92 -4.22 1.55
C HIS A 87 4.78 -3.06 2.52
N ILE A 88 5.02 -1.85 2.02
CA ILE A 88 4.89 -0.61 2.76
C ILE A 88 3.61 0.09 2.30
N ALA A 89 2.81 0.56 3.26
CA ALA A 89 1.49 1.11 2.99
C ALA A 89 1.28 2.50 3.60
N TYR A 90 0.77 3.43 2.81
CA TYR A 90 0.37 4.78 3.25
C TYR A 90 -1.11 5.01 2.94
N ALA A 91 -1.97 4.93 3.96
CA ALA A 91 -3.39 5.20 3.84
C ALA A 91 -3.65 6.70 3.61
N LEU A 92 -4.64 7.01 2.79
CA LEU A 92 -5.03 8.37 2.40
C LEU A 92 -6.28 8.81 3.13
N SER A 93 -6.27 10.02 3.68
CA SER A 93 -7.41 10.61 4.40
C SER A 93 -8.58 10.90 3.45
N ALA A 94 -8.26 11.24 2.20
CA ALA A 94 -9.20 11.39 1.11
C ALA A 94 -8.84 10.43 -0.04
N PRO A 95 -9.56 9.31 -0.21
CA PRO A 95 -9.31 8.40 -1.32
C PRO A 95 -9.45 9.06 -2.69
N VAL A 96 -8.55 8.73 -3.62
CA VAL A 96 -8.49 9.33 -4.95
C VAL A 96 -9.21 8.44 -5.97
N ALA A 97 -10.17 9.02 -6.70
CA ALA A 97 -10.86 8.32 -7.78
C ALA A 97 -9.95 8.13 -9.01
N LYS A 98 -10.04 6.96 -9.65
CA LYS A 98 -9.31 6.56 -10.87
C LYS A 98 -10.21 6.46 -12.13
N SER A 99 -11.44 6.94 -12.08
CA SER A 99 -12.36 6.92 -13.22
C SER A 99 -12.12 8.08 -14.19
N ASP A 100 -12.66 7.98 -15.41
CA ASP A 100 -12.55 9.04 -16.43
C ASP A 100 -13.21 10.37 -15.99
N ALA A 101 -14.20 10.30 -15.11
CA ALA A 101 -14.85 11.46 -14.50
C ALA A 101 -14.09 12.00 -13.27
N ALA A 102 -12.94 11.43 -12.90
CA ALA A 102 -12.18 11.84 -11.74
C ALA A 102 -11.51 13.21 -11.96
N ARG A 103 -11.31 13.93 -10.85
CA ARG A 103 -10.55 15.18 -10.87
C ARG A 103 -9.10 14.88 -11.24
N LEU A 104 -8.65 15.43 -12.38
CA LEU A 104 -7.30 15.18 -12.89
C LEU A 104 -6.19 15.68 -11.94
N LYS A 105 -6.42 16.79 -11.22
CA LYS A 105 -5.41 17.38 -10.32
C LYS A 105 -4.96 16.39 -9.21
N PRO A 106 -5.85 15.86 -8.35
CA PRO A 106 -5.45 14.90 -7.33
C PRO A 106 -4.93 13.59 -7.91
N LEU A 107 -5.45 13.13 -9.06
CA LEU A 107 -4.95 11.91 -9.71
C LEU A 107 -3.50 12.06 -10.20
N ARG A 108 -3.17 13.21 -10.82
CA ARG A 108 -1.80 13.53 -11.24
C ARG A 108 -0.86 13.69 -10.06
N LEU A 109 -1.31 14.35 -8.98
CA LEU A 109 -0.50 14.48 -7.76
C LEU A 109 -0.23 13.12 -7.12
N LEU A 110 -1.26 12.26 -7.00
CA LEU A 110 -1.11 10.88 -6.52
C LEU A 110 -0.07 10.11 -7.34
N ALA A 111 -0.16 10.16 -8.68
CA ALA A 111 0.78 9.46 -9.55
C ALA A 111 2.22 9.94 -9.38
N ARG A 112 2.41 11.26 -9.20
CA ARG A 112 3.73 11.86 -8.94
C ARG A 112 4.29 11.45 -7.57
N ILE A 113 3.48 11.49 -6.52
CA ILE A 113 3.86 11.03 -5.18
C ILE A 113 4.22 9.56 -5.21
N GLN A 114 3.38 8.72 -5.82
CA GLN A 114 3.63 7.29 -5.95
C GLN A 114 4.96 7.04 -6.68
N HIS A 115 5.20 7.70 -7.80
CA HIS A 115 6.45 7.55 -8.54
C HIS A 115 7.69 7.93 -7.71
N ALA A 116 7.67 9.10 -7.07
CA ALA A 116 8.79 9.58 -6.27
C ALA A 116 9.04 8.72 -5.03
N MET A 117 7.99 8.24 -4.37
CA MET A 117 8.12 7.30 -3.24
C MET A 117 8.62 5.93 -3.70
N THR A 118 8.19 5.42 -4.87
CA THR A 118 8.74 4.19 -5.44
C THR A 118 10.25 4.30 -5.63
N ASP A 119 10.72 5.43 -6.17
CA ASP A 119 12.15 5.67 -6.37
C ASP A 119 12.91 5.82 -5.04
N ALA A 120 12.37 6.61 -4.10
CA ALA A 120 12.98 6.80 -2.78
C ALA A 120 13.10 5.49 -1.99
N LEU A 121 12.08 4.62 -2.06
CA LEU A 121 12.06 3.32 -1.40
C LEU A 121 12.88 2.25 -2.14
N SER A 122 13.38 2.53 -3.35
CA SER A 122 13.89 1.50 -4.26
C SER A 122 12.90 0.32 -4.41
N ALA A 123 11.60 0.65 -4.44
CA ALA A 123 10.52 -0.32 -4.57
C ALA A 123 10.42 -0.86 -6.01
N ASP A 124 9.82 -2.04 -6.17
CA ASP A 124 9.58 -2.62 -7.49
C ASP A 124 8.71 -1.68 -8.34
N ARG A 125 9.29 -1.18 -9.44
CA ARG A 125 8.61 -0.32 -10.41
C ARG A 125 7.55 -1.07 -11.23
N GLY A 126 7.65 -2.39 -11.33
CA GLY A 126 6.65 -3.25 -11.97
C GLY A 126 5.43 -3.54 -11.08
N TYR A 127 5.52 -3.26 -9.79
CA TYR A 127 4.44 -3.52 -8.85
C TYR A 127 3.29 -2.50 -8.99
N VAL A 128 2.16 -2.98 -9.50
CA VAL A 128 0.97 -2.16 -9.78
C VAL A 128 0.06 -1.93 -8.57
N GLY A 129 0.40 -2.47 -7.39
CA GLY A 129 -0.39 -2.30 -6.16
C GLY A 129 -1.73 -3.03 -6.15
N LEU A 130 -1.90 -4.07 -6.97
CA LEU A 130 -3.16 -4.83 -7.06
C LEU A 130 -3.39 -5.74 -5.86
N ILE A 131 -2.36 -6.51 -5.47
CA ILE A 131 -2.41 -7.49 -4.39
C ILE A 131 -1.31 -7.18 -3.39
N THR A 132 -1.65 -7.14 -2.10
CA THR A 132 -0.71 -6.91 -1.01
C THR A 132 -0.65 -8.08 -0.04
N LYS A 133 0.42 -8.17 0.76
CA LYS A 133 0.51 -9.01 1.95
C LYS A 133 -0.59 -8.59 2.93
N THR A 134 -1.50 -9.51 3.27
CA THR A 134 -2.65 -9.25 4.13
C THR A 134 -2.20 -8.87 5.55
N PRO A 135 -2.43 -7.63 6.02
CA PRO A 135 -1.73 -7.12 7.21
C PRO A 135 -1.97 -7.91 8.51
N ASN A 136 -3.11 -8.59 8.66
CA ASN A 136 -3.42 -9.41 9.84
C ASN A 136 -3.15 -10.91 9.68
N HIS A 137 -2.55 -11.33 8.58
CA HIS A 137 -2.28 -12.74 8.37
C HIS A 137 -0.99 -13.17 9.10
N ALA A 138 -1.06 -14.26 9.87
CA ALA A 138 0.05 -14.75 10.72
C ALA A 138 1.35 -15.07 9.96
N ARG A 139 1.27 -15.24 8.64
CA ARG A 139 2.45 -15.42 7.77
C ARG A 139 3.36 -14.17 7.74
N TRP A 140 2.81 -12.99 7.97
CA TRP A 140 3.54 -11.73 7.86
C TRP A 140 3.81 -11.11 9.22
N ARG A 141 5.02 -10.58 9.38
CA ARG A 141 5.34 -9.68 10.49
C ARG A 141 4.84 -8.30 10.12
N THR A 142 3.72 -7.90 10.71
CA THR A 142 3.15 -6.58 10.48
C THR A 142 3.47 -5.62 11.62
N THR A 143 3.76 -4.37 11.27
CA THR A 143 3.95 -3.28 12.21
C THR A 143 3.13 -2.10 11.76
N VAL A 144 2.27 -1.58 12.64
CA VAL A 144 1.55 -0.32 12.46
C VAL A 144 2.44 0.79 13.01
N TRP A 145 2.77 1.79 12.20
CA TRP A 145 3.62 2.90 12.61
C TRP A 145 2.82 4.17 12.85
N ARG A 146 1.89 4.50 11.94
CA ARG A 146 0.95 5.61 12.09
C ARG A 146 -0.47 5.18 11.73
N PRO A 147 -1.41 5.12 12.70
CA PRO A 147 -2.80 4.77 12.39
C PRO A 147 -3.55 5.88 11.64
N GLU A 148 -3.14 7.15 11.77
CA GLU A 148 -3.77 8.27 11.09
C GLU A 148 -3.44 8.29 9.59
N PRO A 149 -4.44 8.49 8.72
CA PRO A 149 -4.23 8.54 7.29
C PRO A 149 -3.64 9.88 6.83
N TYR A 150 -2.90 9.86 5.73
CA TYR A 150 -2.19 11.00 5.16
C TYR A 150 -3.03 11.84 4.19
N GLY A 151 -2.83 13.16 4.23
CA GLY A 151 -3.17 14.01 3.08
C GLY A 151 -2.19 13.82 1.93
N LEU A 152 -2.63 14.03 0.67
CA LEU A 152 -1.69 14.04 -0.45
C LEU A 152 -0.68 15.18 -0.35
N ASP A 153 -1.12 16.37 0.10
CA ASP A 153 -0.24 17.51 0.29
C ASP A 153 0.77 17.24 1.42
N GLU A 154 0.34 16.56 2.49
CA GLU A 154 1.25 16.11 3.56
C GLU A 154 2.32 15.15 3.04
N LEU A 155 1.96 14.12 2.26
CA LEU A 155 2.95 13.22 1.66
C LEU A 155 3.87 13.95 0.67
N ARG A 156 3.34 14.94 -0.03
CA ARG A 156 4.11 15.76 -0.97
C ARG A 156 5.23 16.52 -0.25
N ASP A 157 5.01 17.01 0.97
CA ASP A 157 5.99 17.80 1.71
C ASP A 157 7.27 17.02 2.09
N TYR A 158 7.22 15.68 2.10
CA TYR A 158 8.38 14.82 2.33
C TYR A 158 9.20 14.53 1.06
N LEU A 159 8.78 15.05 -0.09
CA LEU A 159 9.39 14.75 -1.38
C LEU A 159 10.04 16.00 -1.99
N PRO A 160 11.02 15.83 -2.91
CA PRO A 160 11.67 16.95 -3.58
C PRO A 160 10.68 17.88 -4.30
N ASP A 161 11.05 19.15 -4.45
CA ASP A 161 10.17 20.17 -5.02
C ASP A 161 9.69 19.85 -6.44
N ASN A 162 10.57 19.26 -7.24
CA ASN A 162 10.27 18.85 -8.58
C ASN A 162 9.89 17.37 -8.64
N LEU A 163 8.59 17.08 -8.56
CA LEU A 163 8.08 15.75 -8.85
C LEU A 163 7.90 15.57 -10.37
N GLU A 164 8.80 14.80 -10.98
CA GLU A 164 8.69 14.42 -12.39
C GLU A 164 7.39 13.63 -12.65
N LEU A 165 6.84 13.78 -13.85
CA LEU A 165 5.79 12.89 -14.32
C LEU A 165 6.43 11.56 -14.73
N PRO A 166 5.91 10.41 -14.29
CA PRO A 166 6.37 9.13 -14.79
C PRO A 166 6.20 9.10 -16.31
N ARG A 167 7.29 8.78 -17.04
CA ARG A 167 7.33 8.79 -18.51
C ARG A 167 6.44 7.72 -19.14
N HIS A 168 6.04 6.72 -18.36
CA HIS A 168 5.12 5.65 -18.73
C HIS A 168 4.15 5.39 -17.57
N ILE A 169 2.85 5.34 -17.87
CA ILE A 169 1.74 4.93 -16.98
C ILE A 169 1.16 3.64 -17.56
#